data_AF-A0AA42YEW7-F1
#
_entry.id   AF-A0AA42YEW7-F1
#
_cell.length_a   1.000
_cell.length_b   1.000
_cell.length_c   1.000
_cell.angle_alpha   90.00
_cell.angle_beta   90.00
_cell.angle_gamma   90.00
#
_symmetry.space_group_name_H-M   'P 1'
#
loop_
_entity.id
_entity.type
_entity.pdbx_description
1 polymer ?
#
loop_
_entity_poly.entity_id
_entity_poly.type
_entity_poly.pdbx_seq_one_letter_code
_entity_poly.pdbx_strand_id
1 'polypeptide(L)'
;MAVTLLAAGAAVAVWYFSDRGRFTTEPETTGLGRTVAGNDLVSDHDPAVVLRFDSAFRYAGGQKFVLYGVADAEQHFFVETTADDRLKSVYWVQYEAYLPGKRGTYDYGDSPMRVTLDDHEFYTDTDVVEFDPDRKRRRGTDGAMARQLLAGKGYVLPHDFAYARLVYLTDESRRKELMIIFIDDLASRGWTAAALQEGGAHASRRAEVEKAHLDRIRDTLRVIPLGEADSVLAYPARSSSRAAR
;
A
#
# COMPACT_ATOMS: atom_id res chain seq x y z
N MET A 1 -0.91 -34.29 -40.04
CA MET A 1 -0.22 -33.20 -39.31
C MET A 1 -1.07 -31.92 -39.32
N ALA A 2 -2.17 -31.87 -38.56
CA ALA A 2 -3.03 -30.66 -38.49
C ALA A 2 -3.69 -30.44 -37.11
N VAL A 3 -3.26 -31.16 -36.07
CA VAL A 3 -3.85 -31.09 -34.72
C VAL A 3 -2.95 -30.32 -33.73
N THR A 4 -1.66 -30.14 -34.05
CA THR A 4 -0.69 -29.51 -33.14
C THR A 4 -0.72 -27.97 -33.16
N LEU A 5 -1.15 -27.35 -34.27
CA LEU A 5 -1.21 -25.88 -34.39
C LEU A 5 -2.39 -25.24 -33.65
N LEU A 6 -3.53 -25.94 -33.55
CA LEU A 6 -4.72 -25.46 -32.83
C LEU A 6 -4.53 -25.45 -31.30
N ALA A 7 -3.82 -26.44 -30.75
CA ALA A 7 -3.51 -26.51 -29.32
C ALA A 7 -2.54 -25.40 -28.89
N ALA A 8 -1.54 -25.06 -29.72
CA ALA A 8 -0.64 -23.93 -29.47
C ALA A 8 -1.37 -22.59 -29.54
N GLY A 9 -2.27 -22.39 -30.53
CA GLY A 9 -3.09 -21.19 -30.64
C GLY A 9 -4.06 -20.99 -29.47
N ALA A 10 -4.67 -22.08 -28.98
CA ALA A 10 -5.56 -22.04 -27.82
C ALA A 10 -4.81 -21.83 -26.50
N ALA A 11 -3.64 -22.45 -26.31
CA ALA A 11 -2.81 -22.21 -25.12
C ALA A 11 -2.23 -20.80 -25.10
N VAL A 12 -1.81 -20.26 -26.26
CA VAL A 12 -1.42 -18.86 -26.40
C VAL A 12 -2.62 -17.95 -26.13
N ALA A 13 -3.81 -18.24 -26.66
CA ALA A 13 -5.01 -17.44 -26.38
C ALA A 13 -5.41 -17.49 -24.90
N VAL A 14 -5.38 -18.66 -24.25
CA VAL A 14 -5.67 -18.79 -22.81
C VAL A 14 -4.62 -18.08 -21.96
N TRP A 15 -3.33 -18.17 -22.31
CA TRP A 15 -2.27 -17.43 -21.65
C TRP A 15 -2.40 -15.91 -21.88
N TYR A 16 -2.71 -15.51 -23.11
CA TYR A 16 -3.02 -14.14 -23.53
C TYR A 16 -4.20 -13.61 -22.69
N PHE A 17 -5.31 -14.34 -22.55
CA PHE A 17 -6.46 -13.86 -21.78
C PHE A 17 -6.34 -14.05 -20.25
N SER A 18 -5.37 -14.81 -19.74
CA SER A 18 -5.22 -15.08 -18.30
C SER A 18 -4.19 -14.20 -17.59
N ASP A 19 -3.16 -13.69 -18.27
CA ASP A 19 -2.24 -12.71 -17.68
C ASP A 19 -2.75 -11.28 -17.92
N ARG A 20 -3.59 -10.79 -17.01
CA ARG A 20 -4.08 -9.40 -17.05
C ARG A 20 -2.96 -8.37 -16.93
N GLY A 21 -1.81 -8.76 -16.37
CA GLY A 21 -0.66 -7.87 -16.14
C GLY A 21 -0.10 -7.23 -17.40
N ARG A 22 -0.24 -7.87 -18.55
CA ARG A 22 0.20 -7.31 -19.84
C ARG A 22 -0.60 -6.08 -20.32
N PHE A 23 -1.79 -5.87 -19.76
CA PHE A 23 -2.62 -4.70 -20.04
C PHE A 23 -2.33 -3.55 -19.08
N THR A 24 -1.45 -3.76 -18.11
CA THR A 24 -0.95 -2.69 -17.28
C THR A 24 0.00 -1.84 -18.09
N THR A 25 -0.21 -0.52 -18.12
CA THR A 25 0.64 0.40 -18.87
C THR A 25 1.95 0.64 -18.13
N GLU A 26 2.95 1.18 -18.84
CA GLU A 26 4.14 1.72 -18.20
C GLU A 26 3.74 2.87 -17.25
N PRO A 27 4.43 3.00 -16.09
CA PRO A 27 4.13 4.05 -15.14
C PRO A 27 4.66 5.41 -15.59
N GLU A 28 3.86 6.46 -15.36
CA GLU A 28 4.24 7.86 -15.51
C GLU A 28 4.49 8.47 -14.13
N THR A 29 5.55 9.27 -13.98
CA THR A 29 5.91 9.92 -12.69
C THR A 29 5.59 11.42 -12.65
N THR A 30 4.98 11.94 -13.71
CA THR A 30 4.59 13.35 -13.87
C THR A 30 3.10 13.47 -14.08
N GLY A 31 2.52 14.64 -13.76
CA GLY A 31 1.08 14.87 -13.94
C GLY A 31 0.24 13.93 -13.07
N LEU A 32 0.71 13.63 -11.86
CA LEU A 32 -0.03 12.93 -10.82
C LEU A 32 -1.24 13.77 -10.38
N GLY A 33 -2.33 13.11 -9.99
CA GLY A 33 -3.56 13.78 -9.56
C GLY A 33 -3.45 14.35 -8.14
N ARG A 34 -2.59 13.78 -7.30
CA ARG A 34 -2.36 14.21 -5.92
C ARG A 34 -1.03 14.93 -5.79
N THR A 35 -0.98 15.85 -4.84
CA THR A 35 0.19 16.69 -4.61
C THR A 35 0.82 16.37 -3.26
N VAL A 36 2.14 16.51 -3.18
CA VAL A 36 2.89 16.28 -1.93
C VAL A 36 3.51 17.59 -1.49
N ALA A 37 3.27 17.96 -0.22
CA ALA A 37 3.87 19.12 0.43
C ALA A 37 4.46 18.68 1.78
N GLY A 38 5.79 18.56 1.84
CA GLY A 38 6.45 18.00 3.03
C GLY A 38 6.03 16.55 3.28
N ASN A 39 5.40 16.30 4.43
CA ASN A 39 4.88 14.99 4.84
C ASN A 39 3.36 14.86 4.64
N ASP A 40 2.77 15.76 3.87
CA ASP A 40 1.34 15.72 3.53
C ASP A 40 1.18 15.27 2.08
N LEU A 41 0.36 14.23 1.88
CA LEU A 41 -0.21 13.89 0.58
C LEU A 41 -1.62 14.47 0.51
N VAL A 42 -1.82 15.42 -0.38
CA VAL A 42 -3.05 16.19 -0.53
C VAL A 42 -3.85 15.64 -1.72
N SER A 43 -5.08 15.21 -1.43
CA SER A 43 -6.09 14.83 -2.42
C SER A 43 -7.28 15.77 -2.26
N ASP A 44 -7.67 16.44 -3.33
CA ASP A 44 -8.86 17.33 -3.36
C ASP A 44 -10.14 16.61 -3.81
N HIS A 45 -10.02 15.33 -4.18
CA HIS A 45 -11.14 14.48 -4.58
C HIS A 45 -10.84 13.00 -4.30
N ASP A 46 -11.90 12.20 -4.20
CA ASP A 46 -11.86 10.73 -4.19
C ASP A 46 -10.80 10.07 -3.27
N PRO A 47 -10.83 10.29 -1.94
CA PRO A 47 -11.60 11.30 -1.20
C PRO A 47 -10.82 12.62 -1.03
N ALA A 48 -11.53 13.70 -0.68
CA ALA A 48 -10.91 15.00 -0.39
C ALA A 48 -10.29 15.00 1.02
N VAL A 49 -9.03 14.58 1.12
CA VAL A 49 -8.30 14.41 2.39
C VAL A 49 -6.84 14.83 2.27
N VAL A 50 -6.25 15.16 3.42
CA VAL A 50 -4.81 15.24 3.62
C VAL A 50 -4.36 14.02 4.42
N LEU A 51 -3.52 13.19 3.82
CA LEU A 51 -2.81 12.13 4.53
C LEU A 51 -1.51 12.72 5.07
N ARG A 52 -1.45 12.91 6.39
CA ARG A 52 -0.27 13.47 7.08
C ARG A 52 0.52 12.35 7.74
N PHE A 53 1.75 12.17 7.27
CA PHE A 53 2.68 11.17 7.78
C PHE A 53 3.56 11.76 8.88
N ASP A 54 3.95 10.95 9.87
CA ASP A 54 4.92 11.36 10.88
C ASP A 54 6.24 11.83 10.24
N SER A 55 6.93 12.75 10.91
CA SER A 55 8.19 13.35 10.47
C SER A 55 9.33 12.35 10.22
N ALA A 56 9.25 11.14 10.77
CA ALA A 56 10.20 10.06 10.49
C ALA A 56 10.12 9.57 9.03
N PHE A 57 8.98 9.74 8.37
CA PHE A 57 8.76 9.33 6.99
C PHE A 57 9.20 10.41 6.01
N ARG A 58 9.65 9.98 4.82
CA ARG A 58 10.06 10.86 3.72
C ARG A 58 9.42 10.40 2.42
N TYR A 59 8.98 11.35 1.60
CA TYR A 59 8.41 11.01 0.30
C TYR A 59 9.47 10.40 -0.63
N ALA A 60 9.23 9.18 -1.12
CA ALA A 60 10.11 8.43 -2.00
C ALA A 60 9.75 8.59 -3.49
N GLY A 61 8.55 9.08 -3.79
CA GLY A 61 8.06 9.32 -5.14
C GLY A 61 6.63 8.79 -5.36
N GLY A 62 6.13 9.04 -6.56
CA GLY A 62 4.81 8.59 -6.98
C GLY A 62 4.77 8.28 -8.47
N GLN A 63 3.74 7.54 -8.86
CA GLN A 63 3.53 7.11 -10.23
C GLN A 63 2.04 6.90 -10.51
N LYS A 64 1.65 7.00 -11.78
CA LYS A 64 0.32 6.60 -12.25
C LYS A 64 0.41 5.66 -13.44
N PHE A 65 -0.55 4.77 -13.58
CA PHE A 65 -0.64 3.81 -14.66
C PHE A 65 -2.07 3.28 -14.77
N VAL A 66 -2.42 2.73 -15.93
CA VAL A 66 -3.63 1.93 -16.06
C VAL A 66 -3.32 0.52 -15.57
N LEU A 67 -3.99 0.06 -14.51
CA LEU A 67 -3.88 -1.29 -13.98
C LEU A 67 -4.77 -2.26 -14.76
N TYR A 68 -4.16 -3.32 -15.30
CA TYR A 68 -4.84 -4.43 -16.01
C TYR A 68 -5.78 -4.00 -17.15
N GLY A 69 -5.62 -2.78 -17.69
CA GLY A 69 -6.50 -2.21 -18.71
C GLY A 69 -7.92 -1.87 -18.23
N VAL A 70 -8.14 -1.79 -16.91
CA VAL A 70 -9.49 -1.60 -16.33
C VAL A 70 -9.61 -0.47 -15.32
N ALA A 71 -8.53 -0.07 -14.65
CA ALA A 71 -8.56 0.97 -13.65
C ALA A 71 -7.38 1.93 -13.82
N ASP A 72 -7.60 3.21 -13.58
CA ASP A 72 -6.52 4.17 -13.34
C ASP A 72 -6.04 3.98 -11.90
N ALA A 73 -4.73 3.78 -11.74
CA ALA A 73 -4.07 3.65 -10.45
C ALA A 73 -3.01 4.73 -10.31
N GLU A 74 -2.96 5.35 -9.15
CA GLU A 74 -1.96 6.35 -8.76
C GLU A 74 -1.37 5.97 -7.42
N GLN A 75 -0.06 5.75 -7.35
CA GLN A 75 0.66 5.31 -6.17
C GLN A 75 1.59 6.41 -5.64
N HIS A 76 1.67 6.53 -4.31
CA HIS A 76 2.61 7.40 -3.59
C HIS A 76 3.28 6.62 -2.47
N PHE A 77 4.57 6.89 -2.26
CA PHE A 77 5.38 6.14 -1.30
C PHE A 77 6.03 7.09 -0.28
N PHE A 78 5.86 6.78 1.00
CA PHE A 78 6.55 7.45 2.11
C PHE A 78 7.33 6.41 2.90
N VAL A 79 8.63 6.63 3.09
CA VAL A 79 9.55 5.65 3.65
C VAL A 79 10.20 6.15 4.93
N GLU A 80 10.40 5.24 5.87
CA GLU A 80 11.27 5.41 7.03
C GLU A 80 12.45 4.47 6.87
N THR A 81 13.66 4.95 7.14
CA THR A 81 14.89 4.16 7.08
C THR A 81 15.50 3.96 8.46
N THR A 82 16.27 2.89 8.60
CA THR A 82 17.18 2.70 9.73
C THR A 82 18.37 3.67 9.65
N ALA A 83 19.20 3.71 10.70
CA ALA A 83 20.39 4.56 10.74
C ALA A 83 21.45 4.22 9.68
N ASP A 84 21.43 3.00 9.13
CA ASP A 84 22.26 2.52 8.03
C ASP A 84 21.55 2.58 6.66
N ASP A 85 20.55 3.46 6.54
CA ASP A 85 19.80 3.75 5.30
C ASP A 85 19.03 2.56 4.69
N ARG A 86 18.78 1.50 5.47
CA ARG A 86 17.92 0.39 5.03
C ARG A 86 16.46 0.77 5.19
N LEU A 87 15.61 0.31 4.27
CA LEU A 87 14.17 0.51 4.39
C LEU A 87 13.64 -0.22 5.63
N LYS A 88 13.12 0.56 6.59
CA LYS A 88 12.50 0.05 7.82
C LYS A 88 11.00 -0.09 7.64
N SER A 89 10.37 0.96 7.10
CA SER A 89 8.92 0.99 6.93
C SER A 89 8.55 1.74 5.66
N VAL A 90 7.44 1.37 5.03
CA VAL A 90 6.89 2.09 3.88
C VAL A 90 5.38 2.17 3.97
N TYR A 91 4.85 3.39 3.81
CA TYR A 91 3.50 3.61 3.38
C TYR A 91 3.47 3.62 1.86
N TRP A 92 2.70 2.70 1.29
CA TRP A 92 2.27 2.69 -0.10
C TRP A 92 0.80 3.13 -0.11
N VAL A 93 0.56 4.35 -0.57
CA VAL A 93 -0.79 4.86 -0.82
C VAL A 93 -1.13 4.64 -2.28
N GLN A 94 -2.33 4.14 -2.58
CA GLN A 94 -2.86 3.95 -3.92
C GLN A 94 -4.26 4.51 -4.01
N TYR A 95 -4.46 5.43 -4.95
CA TYR A 95 -5.78 5.83 -5.42
C TYR A 95 -6.09 5.01 -6.66
N GLU A 96 -7.21 4.31 -6.68
CA GLU A 96 -7.62 3.50 -7.82
C GLU A 96 -9.07 3.80 -8.22
N ALA A 97 -9.31 3.93 -9.51
CA ALA A 97 -10.64 4.16 -10.06
C ALA A 97 -10.86 3.35 -11.33
N TYR A 98 -11.97 2.61 -11.42
CA TYR A 98 -12.33 1.95 -12.67
C TYR A 98 -12.49 2.98 -13.80
N LEU A 99 -11.88 2.69 -14.96
CA LEU A 99 -11.95 3.55 -16.13
C LEU A 99 -13.40 3.78 -16.61
N PRO A 100 -13.69 4.92 -17.26
CA PRO A 100 -14.96 5.12 -17.96
C PRO A 100 -15.26 3.96 -18.92
N GLY A 101 -16.51 3.48 -18.91
CA GLY A 101 -16.94 2.35 -19.75
C GLY A 101 -16.53 0.96 -19.28
N LYS A 102 -15.71 0.83 -18.22
CA LYS A 102 -15.46 -0.46 -17.56
C LYS A 102 -16.54 -0.76 -16.53
N ARG A 103 -16.91 -2.04 -16.45
CA ARG A 103 -17.86 -2.57 -15.47
C ARG A 103 -17.08 -3.15 -14.28
N GLY A 104 -17.67 -3.07 -13.10
CA GLY A 104 -17.11 -3.62 -11.88
C GLY A 104 -17.31 -2.69 -10.69
N THR A 105 -17.17 -3.27 -9.51
CA THR A 105 -17.20 -2.61 -8.21
C THR A 105 -16.22 -3.33 -7.30
N TYR A 106 -15.57 -2.61 -6.40
CA TYR A 106 -14.70 -3.20 -5.39
C TYR A 106 -15.55 -3.90 -4.33
N ASP A 107 -15.19 -5.16 -4.03
CA ASP A 107 -15.82 -5.94 -2.98
C ASP A 107 -14.86 -6.40 -1.89
N TYR A 108 -15.17 -5.97 -0.67
CA TYR A 108 -14.42 -6.24 0.54
C TYR A 108 -15.29 -6.91 1.62
N GLY A 109 -16.43 -7.51 1.22
CA GLY A 109 -17.32 -8.23 2.14
C GLY A 109 -16.62 -9.36 2.91
N ASP A 110 -15.60 -9.98 2.31
CA ASP A 110 -14.79 -11.05 2.91
C ASP A 110 -13.66 -10.54 3.82
N SER A 111 -13.49 -9.22 3.96
CA SER A 111 -12.54 -8.58 4.88
C SER A 111 -13.30 -8.04 6.10
N PRO A 112 -13.55 -8.86 7.15
CA PRO A 112 -14.41 -8.47 8.26
C PRO A 112 -13.77 -7.44 9.18
N MET A 113 -12.44 -7.33 9.18
CA MET A 113 -11.74 -6.43 10.09
C MET A 113 -11.91 -4.97 9.64
N ARG A 114 -12.09 -4.11 10.64
CA ARG A 114 -12.21 -2.66 10.48
C ARG A 114 -11.18 -1.96 11.33
N VAL A 115 -10.67 -0.85 10.79
CA VAL A 115 -9.86 0.10 11.55
C VAL A 115 -10.35 1.51 11.25
N THR A 116 -10.60 2.28 12.30
CA THR A 116 -10.89 3.70 12.18
C THR A 116 -9.60 4.48 12.34
N LEU A 117 -9.29 5.33 11.36
CA LEU A 117 -8.26 6.37 11.45
C LEU A 117 -8.96 7.72 11.38
N ASP A 118 -8.85 8.51 12.45
CA ASP A 118 -9.61 9.76 12.60
C ASP A 118 -11.11 9.51 12.35
N ASP A 119 -11.74 10.20 11.39
CA ASP A 119 -13.17 10.04 11.08
C ASP A 119 -13.45 9.06 9.92
N HIS A 120 -12.45 8.27 9.51
CA HIS A 120 -12.53 7.37 8.36
C HIS A 120 -12.41 5.90 8.79
N GLU A 121 -13.45 5.11 8.52
CA GLU A 121 -13.42 3.66 8.72
C GLU A 121 -12.91 2.95 7.46
N PHE A 122 -11.89 2.10 7.63
CA PHE A 122 -11.28 1.31 6.57
C PHE A 122 -11.64 -0.17 6.73
N TYR A 123 -11.87 -0.85 5.61
CA TYR A 123 -11.67 -2.31 5.54
C TYR A 123 -10.20 -2.60 5.79
N THR A 124 -9.87 -3.65 6.54
CA THR A 124 -8.46 -3.99 6.75
C THR A 124 -8.18 -5.48 6.81
N ASP A 125 -6.92 -5.83 6.56
CA ASP A 125 -6.30 -7.09 6.89
C ASP A 125 -4.85 -6.85 7.32
N THR A 126 -4.31 -7.80 8.08
CA THR A 126 -2.92 -7.80 8.53
C THR A 126 -2.32 -9.18 8.40
N ASP A 127 -1.03 -9.25 8.12
CA ASP A 127 -0.30 -10.51 8.11
C ASP A 127 1.19 -10.28 8.39
N VAL A 128 1.90 -11.39 8.62
CA VAL A 128 3.35 -11.46 8.67
C VAL A 128 3.86 -12.29 7.49
N VAL A 129 4.77 -11.70 6.72
CA VAL A 129 5.21 -12.23 5.44
C VAL A 129 6.72 -12.41 5.45
N GLU A 130 7.13 -13.61 5.08
CA GLU A 130 8.48 -13.90 4.64
C GLU A 130 8.56 -13.63 3.13
N PHE A 131 9.38 -12.67 2.74
CA PHE A 131 9.60 -12.29 1.36
C PHE A 131 10.48 -13.32 0.67
N ASP A 132 9.86 -14.15 -0.15
CA ASP A 132 10.59 -15.05 -1.05
C ASP A 132 11.07 -14.26 -2.30
N PRO A 133 12.40 -14.06 -2.49
CA PRO A 133 12.92 -13.38 -3.67
C PRO A 133 12.75 -14.20 -4.96
N ASP A 134 12.72 -15.54 -4.86
CA ASP A 134 12.64 -16.48 -5.98
C ASP A 134 11.20 -16.74 -6.43
N ARG A 135 10.21 -16.40 -5.58
CA ARG A 135 8.80 -16.47 -5.95
C ARG A 135 8.52 -15.63 -7.18
N LYS A 136 8.16 -16.31 -8.28
CA LYS A 136 7.69 -15.66 -9.51
C LYS A 136 6.46 -14.82 -9.23
N ARG A 137 6.63 -13.50 -9.25
CA ARG A 137 5.54 -12.53 -9.14
C ARG A 137 4.95 -12.29 -10.53
N ARG A 138 3.63 -12.15 -10.60
CA ARG A 138 2.96 -11.78 -11.85
C ARG A 138 3.45 -10.40 -12.27
N ARG A 139 3.74 -10.23 -13.57
CA ARG A 139 4.12 -8.92 -14.11
C ARG A 139 2.90 -8.01 -14.12
N GLY A 140 3.12 -6.70 -14.10
CA GLY A 140 2.04 -5.71 -14.23
C GLY A 140 1.03 -5.68 -13.09
N THR A 141 1.28 -6.32 -11.96
CA THR A 141 0.48 -6.05 -10.75
C THR A 141 0.89 -4.71 -10.15
N ASP A 142 -0.05 -4.07 -9.47
CA ASP A 142 0.19 -2.91 -8.61
C ASP A 142 1.40 -3.07 -7.68
N GLY A 143 1.54 -4.22 -7.00
CA GLY A 143 2.69 -4.51 -6.15
C GLY A 143 3.99 -4.72 -6.92
N ALA A 144 3.94 -5.16 -8.18
CA ALA A 144 5.12 -5.21 -9.04
C ALA A 144 5.57 -3.79 -9.42
N MET A 145 4.63 -2.91 -9.76
CA MET A 145 4.91 -1.50 -10.04
C MET A 145 5.47 -0.78 -8.80
N ALA A 146 4.91 -1.02 -7.62
CA ALA A 146 5.40 -0.47 -6.36
C ALA A 146 6.85 -0.87 -6.09
N ARG A 147 7.17 -2.18 -6.19
CA ARG A 147 8.52 -2.70 -5.99
C ARG A 147 9.52 -2.14 -7.00
N GLN A 148 9.11 -2.01 -8.27
CA GLN A 148 9.97 -1.44 -9.31
C GLN A 148 10.33 0.02 -9.00
N LEU A 149 9.36 0.85 -8.59
CA LEU A 149 9.63 2.23 -8.22
C LEU A 149 10.58 2.31 -7.01
N LEU A 150 10.28 1.57 -5.93
CA LEU A 150 11.10 1.58 -4.72
C LEU A 150 12.53 1.10 -4.98
N ALA A 151 12.69 0.00 -5.74
CA ALA A 151 14.01 -0.49 -6.15
C ALA A 151 14.77 0.52 -7.01
N GLY A 152 14.08 1.21 -7.93
CA GLY A 152 14.66 2.30 -8.73
C GLY A 152 15.12 3.51 -7.90
N LYS A 153 14.66 3.62 -6.64
CA LYS A 153 15.12 4.61 -5.66
C LYS A 153 16.18 4.08 -4.69
N GLY A 154 16.64 2.84 -4.87
CA GLY A 154 17.64 2.21 -4.02
C GLY A 154 17.07 1.52 -2.78
N TYR A 155 15.74 1.46 -2.62
CA TYR A 155 15.12 0.77 -1.50
C TYR A 155 14.93 -0.71 -1.78
N VAL A 156 15.22 -1.53 -0.77
CA VAL A 156 14.97 -2.97 -0.78
C VAL A 156 13.94 -3.27 0.30
N LEU A 157 12.84 -3.94 -0.06
CA LEU A 157 11.85 -4.35 0.95
C LEU A 157 12.49 -5.31 1.97
N PRO A 158 12.10 -5.20 3.26
CA PRO A 158 12.54 -6.15 4.28
C PRO A 158 12.19 -7.60 3.90
N HIS A 159 13.05 -8.54 4.31
CA HIS A 159 12.82 -9.96 4.10
C HIS A 159 11.65 -10.45 4.96
N ASP A 160 11.64 -10.11 6.25
CA ASP A 160 10.57 -10.44 7.17
C ASP A 160 9.81 -9.16 7.52
N PHE A 161 8.52 -9.10 7.21
CA PHE A 161 7.74 -7.89 7.48
C PHE A 161 6.31 -8.18 7.92
N ALA A 162 5.78 -7.27 8.73
CA ALA A 162 4.34 -7.16 8.94
C ALA A 162 3.77 -6.24 7.86
N TYR A 163 2.59 -6.56 7.34
CA TYR A 163 1.82 -5.62 6.55
C TYR A 163 0.42 -5.41 7.12
N ALA A 164 -0.12 -4.23 6.87
CA ALA A 164 -1.54 -3.95 6.99
C ALA A 164 -2.00 -3.33 5.68
N ARG A 165 -3.15 -3.76 5.18
CA ARG A 165 -3.84 -3.13 4.06
C ARG A 165 -5.10 -2.46 4.58
N LEU A 166 -5.26 -1.19 4.29
CA LEU A 166 -6.42 -0.38 4.68
C LEU A 166 -7.10 0.08 3.39
N VAL A 167 -8.40 -0.16 3.24
CA VAL A 167 -9.15 0.27 2.07
C VAL A 167 -10.37 1.10 2.46
N TYR A 168 -10.47 2.27 1.83
CA TYR A 168 -11.60 3.17 1.94
C TYR A 168 -12.29 3.29 0.58
N LEU A 169 -13.57 2.96 0.52
CA LEU A 169 -14.41 3.16 -0.67
C LEU A 169 -14.93 4.59 -0.63
N THR A 170 -14.66 5.38 -1.67
CA THR A 170 -14.86 6.84 -1.62
C THR A 170 -16.32 7.26 -1.71
N ASP A 171 -17.18 6.37 -2.22
CA ASP A 171 -18.61 6.57 -2.38
C ASP A 171 -19.35 5.23 -2.50
N GLU A 172 -20.68 5.29 -2.47
CA GLU A 172 -21.58 4.13 -2.56
C GLU A 172 -21.51 3.39 -3.91
N SER A 173 -20.95 4.01 -4.97
CA SER A 173 -20.76 3.33 -6.26
C SER A 173 -19.68 2.25 -6.17
N ARG A 174 -18.78 2.34 -5.19
CA ARG A 174 -17.68 1.39 -4.95
C ARG A 174 -16.81 1.21 -6.19
N ARG A 175 -16.67 2.26 -7.01
CA ARG A 175 -15.86 2.26 -8.23
C ARG A 175 -14.51 2.95 -8.09
N LYS A 176 -14.28 3.54 -6.93
CA LYS A 176 -13.04 4.23 -6.57
C LYS A 176 -12.66 3.83 -5.16
N GLU A 177 -11.37 3.76 -4.91
CA GLU A 177 -10.82 3.44 -3.61
C GLU A 177 -9.56 4.24 -3.30
N LEU A 178 -9.39 4.50 -2.01
CA LEU A 178 -8.12 4.83 -1.40
C LEU A 178 -7.64 3.58 -0.66
N MET A 179 -6.53 3.01 -1.12
CA MET A 179 -5.84 1.91 -0.46
C MET A 179 -4.54 2.43 0.16
N ILE A 180 -4.29 2.05 1.41
CA ILE A 180 -3.07 2.35 2.15
C ILE A 180 -2.48 1.04 2.62
N ILE A 181 -1.31 0.68 2.12
CA ILE A 181 -0.55 -0.48 2.57
C ILE A 181 0.62 0.01 3.39
N PHE A 182 0.69 -0.43 4.64
CA PHE A 182 1.82 -0.16 5.52
C PHE A 182 2.63 -1.44 5.71
N ILE A 183 3.90 -1.40 5.33
CA ILE A 183 4.87 -2.49 5.50
C ILE A 183 5.90 -2.04 6.54
N ASP A 184 6.20 -2.89 7.52
CA ASP A 184 7.17 -2.61 8.58
C ASP A 184 8.06 -3.83 8.83
N ASP A 185 9.36 -3.58 8.91
CA ASP A 185 10.39 -4.60 9.13
C ASP A 185 10.23 -5.27 10.50
N LEU A 186 10.14 -6.60 10.48
CA LEU A 186 10.06 -7.42 11.70
C LEU A 186 11.41 -7.56 12.39
N ALA A 187 12.50 -7.55 11.62
CA ALA A 187 13.84 -7.78 12.15
C ALA A 187 14.24 -6.69 13.15
N SER A 188 13.88 -5.44 12.89
CA SER A 188 14.08 -4.30 13.81
C SER A 188 13.43 -4.47 15.19
N ARG A 189 12.43 -5.36 15.29
CA ARG A 189 11.70 -5.70 16.51
C ARG A 189 12.12 -7.06 17.10
N GLY A 190 13.13 -7.72 16.52
CA GLY A 190 13.62 -9.02 16.95
C GLY A 190 12.74 -10.21 16.52
N TRP A 191 11.88 -10.02 15.51
CA TRP A 191 11.00 -11.07 15.00
C TRP A 191 11.39 -11.52 13.60
N THR A 192 11.01 -12.76 13.26
CA THR A 192 10.94 -13.25 11.88
C THR A 192 9.51 -13.64 11.56
N ALA A 193 9.11 -13.59 10.30
CA ALA A 193 7.77 -14.00 9.88
C ALA A 193 7.56 -15.49 10.19
N ALA A 194 8.54 -16.34 9.86
CA ALA A 194 8.50 -17.78 10.14
C ALA A 194 8.25 -18.10 11.63
N ALA A 195 8.83 -17.33 12.56
CA ALA A 195 8.59 -17.56 13.99
C ALA A 195 7.18 -17.16 14.44
N LEU A 196 6.55 -16.19 13.77
CA LEU A 196 5.21 -15.69 14.06
C LEU A 196 4.10 -16.45 13.32
N GLN A 197 4.41 -17.18 12.26
CA GLN A 197 3.42 -18.01 11.56
C GLN A 197 2.99 -19.24 12.36
N GLU A 198 1.92 -19.90 11.91
CA GLU A 198 1.37 -21.10 12.55
C GLU A 198 2.44 -22.20 12.67
N GLY A 199 2.58 -22.77 13.87
CA GLY A 199 3.63 -23.75 14.18
C GLY A 199 5.01 -23.14 14.46
N GLY A 200 5.20 -21.83 14.30
CA GLY A 200 6.42 -21.11 14.66
C GLY A 200 6.62 -20.97 16.17
N ALA A 201 7.87 -20.75 16.60
CA ALA A 201 8.25 -20.64 18.01
C ALA A 201 7.53 -19.52 18.79
N HIS A 202 7.01 -18.53 18.06
CA HIS A 202 6.33 -17.35 18.59
C HIS A 202 4.94 -17.16 17.97
N ALA A 203 4.31 -18.22 17.45
CA ALA A 203 2.99 -18.16 16.83
C ALA A 203 1.92 -17.50 17.73
N SER A 204 1.99 -17.72 19.05
CA SER A 204 1.08 -17.12 20.03
C SER A 204 1.22 -15.59 20.18
N ARG A 205 2.33 -15.01 19.69
CA ARG A 205 2.59 -13.56 19.70
C ARG A 205 2.12 -12.86 18.43
N ARG A 206 1.67 -13.59 17.42
CA ARG A 206 1.28 -13.02 16.12
C ARG A 206 0.21 -11.92 16.25
N ALA A 207 -0.87 -12.20 16.98
CA ALA A 207 -1.94 -11.23 17.18
C ALA A 207 -1.47 -9.95 17.92
N GLU A 208 -0.50 -10.09 18.83
CA GLU A 208 0.12 -8.94 19.51
C GLU A 208 0.94 -8.09 18.51
N VAL A 209 1.71 -8.72 17.63
CA VAL A 209 2.50 -8.04 16.59
C VAL A 209 1.60 -7.34 15.57
N GLU A 210 0.55 -8.01 15.09
CA GLU A 210 -0.43 -7.43 14.16
C GLU A 210 -1.16 -6.23 14.78
N LYS A 211 -1.57 -6.33 16.06
CA LYS A 211 -2.15 -5.20 16.78
C LYS A 211 -1.17 -4.03 16.90
N ALA A 212 0.07 -4.29 17.30
CA ALA A 212 1.10 -3.26 17.41
C ALA A 212 1.44 -2.61 16.06
N HIS A 213 1.26 -3.34 14.95
CA HIS A 213 1.40 -2.81 13.60
C HIS A 213 0.29 -1.81 13.27
N LEU A 214 -0.97 -2.14 13.57
CA LEU A 214 -2.11 -1.21 13.41
C LEU A 214 -2.01 0.00 14.35
N ASP A 215 -1.56 -0.19 15.59
CA ASP A 215 -1.37 0.91 16.55
C ASP A 215 -0.31 1.90 16.02
N ARG A 216 0.78 1.39 15.43
CA ARG A 216 1.76 2.27 14.78
C ARG A 216 1.15 3.09 13.66
N ILE A 217 0.26 2.52 12.84
CA ILE A 217 -0.42 3.29 11.79
C ILE A 217 -1.23 4.44 12.38
N ARG A 218 -1.95 4.21 13.48
CA ARG A 218 -2.71 5.26 14.18
C ARG A 218 -1.80 6.36 14.74
N ASP A 219 -0.60 6.01 15.18
CA ASP A 219 0.35 6.95 15.74
C ASP A 219 1.09 7.75 14.66
N THR A 220 1.31 7.18 13.47
CA THR A 220 2.17 7.77 12.43
C THR A 220 1.45 8.25 11.17
N LEU A 221 0.14 8.05 11.08
CA LEU A 221 -0.68 8.53 9.98
C LEU A 221 -1.95 9.20 10.49
N ARG A 222 -2.22 10.41 10.00
CA ARG A 222 -3.49 11.11 10.18
C ARG A 222 -4.22 11.24 8.85
N VAL A 223 -5.53 11.07 8.88
CA VAL A 223 -6.44 11.22 7.74
C VAL A 223 -7.35 12.41 8.01
N ILE A 224 -6.96 13.57 7.49
CA ILE A 224 -7.60 14.85 7.81
C ILE A 224 -8.52 15.23 6.65
N PRO A 225 -9.81 15.54 6.87
CA PRO A 225 -10.67 16.10 5.82
C PRO A 225 -10.04 17.37 5.24
N LEU A 226 -10.04 17.54 3.91
CA LEU A 226 -9.34 18.68 3.29
C LEU A 226 -9.86 20.04 3.80
N GLY A 227 -11.16 20.15 4.06
CA GLY A 227 -11.78 21.37 4.63
C GLY A 227 -11.32 21.72 6.05
N GLU A 228 -10.67 20.80 6.76
CA GLU A 228 -10.16 21.00 8.12
C GLU A 228 -8.64 21.17 8.17
N ALA A 229 -7.93 20.91 7.07
CA ALA A 229 -6.46 20.92 7.03
C ALA A 229 -5.84 22.29 7.38
N ASP A 230 -6.48 23.39 6.98
CA ASP A 230 -6.05 24.77 7.28
C ASP A 230 -6.09 25.07 8.79
N SER A 231 -6.98 24.41 9.53
CA SER A 231 -7.13 24.58 10.99
C SER A 231 -6.10 23.77 11.79
N VAL A 232 -5.60 22.66 11.24
CA VAL A 232 -4.61 21.78 11.88
C VAL A 232 -3.19 22.35 11.76
N LEU A 233 -2.89 23.10 10.70
CA LEU A 233 -1.59 23.78 10.53
C LEU A 233 -1.32 24.88 11.57
N ALA A 234 -2.33 25.27 12.36
CA ALA A 234 -2.19 26.25 13.44
C ALA A 234 -1.74 25.65 14.79
N TYR A 235 -1.59 24.31 14.90
CA TYR A 235 -1.14 23.66 16.14
C TYR A 235 0.32 23.18 16.01
N PRO A 236 1.29 23.73 16.78
CA PRO A 236 2.63 23.19 16.79
C PRO A 236 2.62 21.78 17.41
N ALA A 237 3.45 20.91 16.83
CA ALA A 237 3.66 19.53 17.26
C ALA A 237 3.82 19.43 18.78
N ARG A 238 3.12 18.47 19.41
CA ARG A 238 3.37 18.14 20.82
C ARG A 238 4.85 17.78 20.97
N SER A 239 5.60 18.63 21.67
CA SER A 239 6.96 18.31 22.06
C SER A 239 6.92 17.06 22.95
N SER A 240 7.56 15.98 22.53
CA SER A 240 7.88 14.88 23.41
C SER A 240 8.92 15.38 24.43
N SER A 241 8.46 15.82 25.60
CA SER A 241 9.36 16.09 26.70
C SER A 241 9.93 14.77 27.20
N ARG A 242 11.19 14.48 26.83
CA ARG A 242 12.05 13.59 27.59
C ARG A 242 12.09 14.09 29.03
N ALA A 243 11.44 13.37 29.95
CA ALA A 243 11.74 13.51 31.37
C ALA A 243 13.01 12.69 31.65
N ALA A 244 14.14 13.38 31.74
CA ALA A 244 15.30 12.88 32.45
C ALA A 244 14.99 12.92 33.95
N ARG A 245 15.05 11.76 34.62
CA ARG A 245 15.46 11.58 36.02
C ARG A 245 16.16 10.24 36.14
#